data_AF-A0A7X7M764-F1
#
_entry.id   AF-A0A7X7M764-F1
#
_cell.length_a   1.000
_cell.length_b   1.000
_cell.length_c   1.000
_cell.angle_alpha   90.00
_cell.angle_beta   90.00
_cell.angle_gamma   90.00
#
_symmetry.space_group_name_H-M   'P 1'
#
loop_
_entity.id
_entity.type
_entity.pdbx_description
1 polymer ?
#
loop_
_entity_poly.entity_id
_entity_poly.type
_entity_poly.pdbx_seq_one_letter_code
_entity_poly.pdbx_strand_id
1 'polypeptide(L)' 'MQKKLHISGMTCQHCVRRVENALRELAGLSVENIDLETGIALIELAKPLDDQLLR' A
#
# COMPACT_ATOMS: atom_id res chain seq x y z
N MET A 1 8.63 -8.80 -4.95
CA MET A 1 9.56 -7.93 -4.19
C MET A 1 8.75 -7.12 -3.18
N GLN A 2 9.11 -7.13 -1.90
CA GLN A 2 8.36 -6.39 -0.87
C GLN A 2 8.76 -4.90 -0.83
N LYS A 3 7.78 -4.00 -0.77
CA LYS A 3 7.97 -2.54 -0.67
C LYS A 3 7.14 -2.01 0.50
N LYS A 4 7.68 -1.02 1.21
CA LYS A 4 6.99 -0.32 2.31
C LYS A 4 6.48 1.03 1.79
N LEU A 5 5.19 1.29 1.91
CA LEU A 5 4.58 2.59 1.62
C LEU A 5 4.22 3.28 2.93
N HIS A 6 4.66 4.53 3.09
CA HIS A 6 4.16 5.40 4.15
C HIS A 6 2.87 6.07 3.68
N ILE A 7 1.81 5.90 4.46
CA ILE A 7 0.47 6.41 4.14
C ILE A 7 0.03 7.34 5.25
N SER A 8 0.12 8.64 4.96
CA SER A 8 -0.36 9.70 5.84
C SER A 8 -1.88 9.80 5.80
N GLY A 9 -2.51 10.14 6.93
CA GLY A 9 -3.94 10.42 7.01
C GLY A 9 -4.84 9.21 7.29
N MET A 10 -4.28 8.02 7.50
CA MET A 10 -5.04 6.92 8.10
C MET A 10 -5.22 7.21 9.60
N THR A 11 -6.41 7.67 9.98
CA THR A 11 -6.75 7.99 11.39
C THR A 11 -7.76 7.03 12.01
N CYS A 12 -8.32 6.10 11.23
CA CYS A 12 -9.24 5.09 11.73
C CYS A 12 -9.19 3.82 10.87
N GLN A 13 -9.72 2.71 11.40
CA GLN A 13 -9.79 1.43 10.68
C GLN A 13 -10.59 1.50 9.37
N HIS A 14 -11.57 2.40 9.27
CA HIS A 14 -12.28 2.63 7.99
C HIS A 14 -11.36 3.24 6.91
N CYS A 15 -10.42 4.11 7.30
CA CYS A 15 -9.44 4.67 6.37
C CYS A 15 -8.47 3.57 5.90
N VAL A 16 -7.99 2.72 6.81
CA VAL A 16 -7.14 1.57 6.47
C VAL A 16 -7.83 0.68 5.44
N ARG A 17 -9.10 0.33 5.68
CA ARG A 17 -9.85 -0.56 4.79
C ARG A 17 -10.06 0.02 3.39
N ARG A 18 -10.27 1.34 3.29
CA ARG A 18 -10.34 2.02 1.99
C ARG A 18 -9.03 1.97 1.25
N VAL A 19 -7.92 2.22 1.93
CA VAL A 19 -6.57 2.15 1.37
C VAL A 19 -6.24 0.72 0.91
N GLU A 20 -6.53 -0.27 1.75
CA GLU A 20 -6.34 -1.70 1.44
C GLU A 20 -7.09 -2.11 0.17
N ASN A 21 -8.36 -1.72 0.05
CA ASN A 21 -9.15 -2.01 -1.14
C ASN A 21 -8.56 -1.35 -2.38
N ALA A 22 -8.24 -0.05 -2.31
CA ALA A 22 -7.66 0.66 -3.45
C ALA A 22 -6.33 0.06 -3.90
N LEU A 23 -5.49 -0.38 -2.94
CA LEU A 23 -4.23 -1.07 -3.24
C LEU A 23 -4.48 -2.44 -3.90
N ARG A 24 -5.46 -3.22 -3.42
CA ARG A 24 -5.80 -4.53 -4.00
C ARG A 24 -6.37 -4.45 -5.42
N GLU A 25 -6.98 -3.33 -5.80
CA GLU A 25 -7.46 -3.12 -7.17
C GLU A 25 -6.33 -2.91 -8.18
N LEU A 26 -5.11 -2.58 -7.71
CA LEU A 26 -3.97 -2.37 -8.57
C LEU A 26 -3.39 -3.72 -9.03
N ALA A 27 -3.43 -3.96 -10.34
CA ALA A 27 -2.88 -5.16 -10.94
C ALA A 27 -1.36 -5.22 -10.77
N GLY A 28 -0.86 -6.35 -10.25
CA GLY A 28 0.58 -6.57 -10.06
C GLY A 28 1.10 -6.20 -8.68
N LEU A 29 0.22 -5.96 -7.71
CA LEU A 29 0.58 -5.84 -6.31
C LEU A 29 -0.34 -6.66 -5.40
N SER A 30 0.20 -7.11 -4.27
CA SER A 30 -0.51 -7.79 -3.19
C SER A 30 -0.29 -7.03 -1.90
N VAL A 31 -1.35 -6.81 -1.12
CA VAL A 31 -1.24 -6.19 0.21
C VAL A 31 -1.02 -7.30 1.24
N GLU A 32 0.12 -7.27 1.92
CA GLU A 32 0.47 -8.22 2.99
C GLU A 32 -0.06 -7.73 4.34
N ASN A 33 0.21 -6.47 4.68
CA ASN A 33 -0.19 -5.90 5.96
C ASN A 33 -0.31 -4.37 5.87
N ILE A 34 -1.21 -3.78 6.65
CA ILE A 34 -1.28 -2.33 6.85
C ILE A 34 -1.31 -2.05 8.35
N ASP A 35 -0.31 -1.32 8.80
CA ASP A 35 -0.13 -0.93 10.19
C ASP A 35 -0.61 0.52 10.38
N LEU A 36 -1.66 0.69 11.18
CA LEU A 36 -2.26 1.99 11.46
C LEU A 36 -1.44 2.81 12.46
N GLU A 37 -0.75 2.16 13.40
CA GLU A 37 0.02 2.85 14.44
C GLU A 37 1.25 3.54 13.85
N THR A 38 1.90 2.87 12.90
CA THR A 38 3.08 3.38 12.19
C THR A 38 2.73 4.10 10.88
N GLY A 39 1.53 3.87 10.34
CA GLY A 39 1.10 4.41 9.05
C GLY A 39 1.83 3.75 7.86
N ILE A 40 2.22 2.48 7.99
CA ILE A 40 3.00 1.76 6.99
C ILE A 40 2.16 0.65 6.36
N ALA A 41 2.10 0.63 5.03
CA ALA A 41 1.56 -0.48 4.25
C ALA A 41 2.70 -1.33 3.67
N LEU A 42 2.69 -2.62 3.97
CA LEU A 42 3.54 -3.63 3.36
C LEU A 42 2.85 -4.20 2.13
N ILE A 43 3.46 -3.99 0.97
CA ILE A 43 2.97 -4.54 -0.29
C ILE A 43 4.03 -5.40 -0.95
N GLU A 44 3.60 -6.42 -1.67
CA GLU A 44 4.43 -7.20 -2.54
C GLU A 44 4.12 -6.86 -3.99
N LEU A 45 5.13 -6.39 -4.72
CA LEU A 45 5.03 -6.11 -6.14
C LEU A 45 5.44 -7.37 -6.92
N ALA A 46 4.52 -7.86 -7.76
CA ALA A 46 4.73 -9.02 -8.64
C ALA A 46 5.52 -8.65 -9.90
N LYS A 47 5.56 -7.37 -10.26
CA LYS A 47 6.44 -6.81 -11.30
C LYS A 47 7.21 -5.64 -10.69
N PRO A 48 8.47 -5.40 -11.07
CA PRO A 48 9.14 -4.16 -10.72
C PRO A 48 8.29 -3.01 -11.29
N LEU A 49 7.65 -2.25 -10.40
CA LEU A 49 7.03 -1.00 -10.80
C LEU A 49 8.20 -0.06 -11.10
N ASP A 50 8.46 0.25 -12.37
CA ASP A 50 9.45 1.25 -12.73
C ASP A 50 9.11 2.55 -12.00
N ASP A 51 9.94 2.90 -11.01
CA ASP A 51 9.84 4.11 -10.19
C ASP A 51 9.88 5.42 -11.04
N GLN A 52 10.00 5.34 -12.37
CA GLN A 52 9.96 6.46 -13.31
C GLN A 52 8.57 7.10 -13.54
N LEU A 53 7.47 6.48 -13.09
CA LEU A 53 6.10 6.98 -13.36
C LEU A 53 5.51 7.88 -12.25
N LEU A 54 6.24 8.14 -11.16
CA LEU A 54 5.84 9.06 -10.07
C LEU A 54 6.58 10.40 -10.18
N ARG A 55 6.35 11.15 -11.26
CA ARG A 55 6.85 12.52 -11.43
C ARG A 55 5.71 13.50 -11.71
#